data_AF-A0A7C1WSW4-F1
#
_entry.id   AF-A0A7C1WSW4-F1
#
_cell.length_a   1.000
_cell.length_b   1.000
_cell.length_c   1.000
_cell.angle_alpha   90.00
_cell.angle_beta   90.00
_cell.angle_gamma   90.00
#
_symmetry.space_group_name_H-M   'P 1'
#
loop_
_entity.id
_entity.type
_entity.pdbx_description
1 polymer ?
#
loop_
_entity_poly.entity_id
_entity_poly.type
_entity_poly.pdbx_seq_one_letter_code
_entity_poly.pdbx_strand_id
1 'polypeptide(L)'
;MEAAKQYRKVLVFAASERVARDLRAWATYEEATPPEGWEGILLLRARGRFSEGIDAPADCVIVAGSPYLPPEVSSRLARLYKRAGHPDPVKAAIDTPMLISTLQCIGRAWRTPDKPPSAILADWRYEKYMNVLENYLTFEPGT
;
A
#
# COMPACT_ATOMS: atom_id res chain seq x y z
N MET A 1 -13.51 1.04 8.64
CA MET A 1 -14.33 -0.21 8.73
C MET A 1 -15.69 -0.06 8.07
N GLU A 2 -16.29 1.14 8.05
CA GLU A 2 -17.47 1.45 7.21
C GLU A 2 -17.24 1.08 5.72
N ALA A 3 -16.10 1.46 5.15
CA ALA A 3 -15.76 1.16 3.75
C ALA A 3 -15.73 -0.35 3.45
N ALA A 4 -15.25 -1.19 4.38
CA ALA A 4 -15.16 -2.64 4.17
C ALA A 4 -16.53 -3.33 4.09
N LYS A 5 -17.61 -2.68 4.57
CA LYS A 5 -18.97 -3.19 4.44
C LYS A 5 -19.57 -3.00 3.05
N GLN A 6 -18.99 -2.10 2.24
CA GLN A 6 -19.47 -1.78 0.89
C GLN A 6 -18.87 -2.70 -0.20
N TYR A 7 -17.77 -3.37 0.12
CA TYR A 7 -16.99 -4.17 -0.82
C TYR A 7 -16.99 -5.64 -0.39
N ARG A 8 -17.05 -6.56 -1.35
CA ARG A 8 -17.02 -8.00 -1.05
C ARG A 8 -15.60 -8.52 -0.91
N LYS A 9 -14.67 -7.98 -1.68
CA LYS A 9 -13.24 -8.34 -1.65
C LYS A 9 -12.40 -7.14 -1.27
N VAL A 10 -11.88 -7.13 -0.05
CA VAL A 10 -11.07 -6.03 0.48
C VAL A 10 -9.64 -6.51 0.71
N LEU A 11 -8.71 -5.91 -0.02
CA LEU A 11 -7.28 -6.15 0.16
C LEU A 11 -6.67 -5.06 1.04
N VAL A 12 -6.13 -5.42 2.19
CA VAL A 12 -5.51 -4.49 3.13
C VAL A 12 -4.01 -4.70 3.16
N PHE A 13 -3.25 -3.64 2.89
CA PHE A 13 -1.81 -3.60 3.10
C PHE A 13 -1.47 -2.81 4.35
N ALA A 14 -1.08 -3.49 5.42
CA ALA A 14 -0.58 -2.86 6.62
C ALA A 14 0.85 -2.33 6.41
N ALA A 15 1.06 -1.05 6.69
CA ALA A 15 2.36 -0.41 6.55
C ALA A 15 3.42 -0.91 7.56
N SER A 16 3.00 -1.54 8.66
CA SER A 16 3.90 -2.07 9.70
C SER A 16 3.27 -3.23 10.46
N GLU A 17 4.07 -4.01 11.19
CA GLU A 17 3.57 -5.09 12.07
C GLU A 17 2.62 -4.55 13.14
N ARG A 18 2.87 -3.34 13.65
CA ARG A 18 1.97 -2.70 14.63
C ARG A 18 0.57 -2.54 14.05
N VAL A 19 0.47 -1.99 12.84
CA VAL A 19 -0.81 -1.82 12.14
C VAL A 19 -1.44 -3.17 11.79
N ALA A 20 -0.63 -4.14 11.32
CA ALA A 20 -1.13 -5.48 11.01
C ALA A 20 -1.76 -6.14 12.24
N ARG A 21 -1.08 -6.09 13.39
CA ARG A 21 -1.58 -6.61 14.66
C ARG A 21 -2.91 -5.97 15.08
N ASP A 22 -3.04 -4.66 14.92
CA ASP A 22 -4.26 -3.93 15.30
C ASP A 22 -5.45 -4.28 14.37
N LEU A 23 -5.17 -4.68 13.12
CA LEU A 23 -6.18 -5.06 12.13
C LEU A 23 -6.45 -6.57 12.05
N ARG A 24 -5.58 -7.40 12.63
CA ARG A 24 -5.61 -8.88 12.51
C ARG A 24 -6.96 -9.48 12.90
N ALA A 25 -7.60 -8.97 13.94
CA ALA A 25 -8.90 -9.46 14.40
C ALA A 25 -10.03 -9.29 13.38
N TRP A 26 -9.83 -8.45 12.36
CA TRP A 26 -10.80 -8.16 11.30
C TRP A 26 -10.50 -8.92 10.01
N ALA A 27 -9.34 -9.56 9.91
CA ALA A 27 -8.92 -10.25 8.71
C ALA A 27 -9.61 -11.61 8.58
N THR A 28 -10.10 -11.91 7.39
CA THR A 28 -10.54 -13.26 7.01
C THR A 28 -9.34 -14.13 6.64
N TYR A 29 -8.36 -13.52 5.99
CA TYR A 29 -7.10 -14.14 5.58
C TYR A 29 -5.95 -13.23 5.99
N GLU A 30 -4.86 -13.78 6.52
CA GLU A 30 -3.65 -13.04 6.88
C GLU A 30 -2.42 -13.70 6.25
N GLU A 31 -1.61 -12.92 5.52
CA GLU A 31 -0.34 -13.37 4.92
C GLU A 31 -0.47 -14.75 4.23
N ALA A 32 -1.54 -14.92 3.46
CA ALA A 32 -1.90 -16.17 2.81
C ALA A 32 -2.36 -15.90 1.37
N THR A 33 -2.23 -16.92 0.51
CA THR A 33 -2.89 -16.92 -0.79
C THR A 33 -4.36 -17.27 -0.59
N PRO A 34 -5.30 -16.36 -0.87
CA PRO A 34 -6.71 -16.66 -0.73
C PRO A 34 -7.15 -17.66 -1.81
N PRO A 35 -8.21 -18.45 -1.58
CA PRO A 35 -8.77 -19.32 -2.60
C PRO A 35 -9.34 -18.51 -3.79
N GLU A 36 -9.56 -19.17 -4.92
CA GLU A 36 -10.30 -18.57 -6.02
C GLU A 36 -11.70 -18.15 -5.57
N GLY A 37 -12.14 -16.95 -5.97
CA GLY A 37 -13.46 -16.44 -5.60
C GLY A 37 -13.60 -15.98 -4.14
N TRP A 38 -12.49 -15.81 -3.40
CA TRP A 38 -12.51 -15.34 -2.01
C TRP A 38 -13.36 -14.08 -1.80
N GLU A 39 -13.92 -13.96 -0.59
CA GLU A 39 -14.63 -12.79 -0.09
C GLU A 39 -14.14 -12.48 1.33
N GLY A 40 -14.35 -11.24 1.78
CA GLY A 40 -13.92 -10.75 3.08
C GLY A 40 -12.68 -9.87 3.00
N ILE A 41 -11.84 -9.95 4.04
CA ILE A 41 -10.66 -9.09 4.20
C ILE A 41 -9.38 -9.94 4.12
N LEU A 42 -8.56 -9.67 3.11
CA LEU A 42 -7.20 -10.20 3.02
C LEU A 42 -6.21 -9.16 3.57
N LEU A 43 -5.56 -9.48 4.68
CA LEU A 43 -4.55 -8.63 5.31
C LEU A 43 -3.14 -9.10 4.95
N LEU A 44 -2.37 -8.23 4.32
CA LEU A 44 -0.97 -8.41 3.97
C LEU A 44 -0.12 -7.28 4.54
N ARG A 45 1.17 -7.51 4.76
CA ARG A 45 2.13 -6.44 5.06
C ARG A 45 2.62 -5.81 3.76
N ALA A 46 2.64 -4.47 3.69
CA ALA A 46 3.05 -3.70 2.50
C ALA A 46 4.49 -3.95 2.04
N ARG A 47 5.37 -4.46 2.93
CA ARG A 47 6.73 -4.91 2.62
C ARG A 47 7.00 -6.34 3.11
N GLY A 48 5.96 -7.15 3.23
CA GLY A 48 6.04 -8.57 3.60
C GLY A 48 6.32 -9.47 2.39
N ARG A 49 6.53 -10.76 2.65
CA ARG A 49 6.78 -11.78 1.61
C ARG A 49 5.68 -11.80 0.54
N PHE A 50 4.44 -11.52 0.91
CA PHE A 50 3.29 -11.53 0.01
C PHE A 50 3.04 -10.19 -0.70
N SER A 51 3.79 -9.11 -0.39
CA SER A 51 3.64 -7.82 -1.08
C SER A 51 4.20 -7.78 -2.51
N GLU A 52 5.10 -8.72 -2.84
CA GLU A 52 5.80 -8.72 -4.14
C GLU A 52 5.30 -9.79 -5.12
N GLY A 53 4.63 -10.85 -4.65
CA GLY A 53 4.36 -12.04 -5.46
C GLY A 53 2.91 -12.50 -5.53
N ILE A 54 1.97 -11.79 -4.91
CA ILE A 54 0.55 -12.17 -4.93
C ILE A 54 -0.22 -11.35 -5.98
N ASP A 55 -1.05 -12.03 -6.76
CA ASP A 55 -2.13 -11.43 -7.55
C ASP A 55 -3.41 -11.71 -6.76
N ALA A 56 -4.00 -10.66 -6.17
CA ALA A 56 -5.18 -10.77 -5.32
C ALA A 56 -6.24 -9.76 -5.78
N PRO A 57 -6.96 -10.07 -6.87
CA PRO A 57 -8.00 -9.19 -7.39
C PRO A 57 -9.03 -8.86 -6.30
N ALA A 58 -9.25 -7.57 -6.09
CA ALA A 58 -10.10 -7.04 -5.03
C ALA A 58 -10.96 -5.90 -5.55
N ASP A 59 -12.11 -5.67 -4.91
CA ASP A 59 -12.98 -4.53 -5.24
C ASP A 59 -12.43 -3.24 -4.63
N CYS A 60 -11.75 -3.36 -3.49
CA CYS A 60 -11.11 -2.27 -2.80
C CYS A 60 -9.75 -2.67 -2.25
N VAL A 61 -8.79 -1.76 -2.37
CA VAL A 61 -7.47 -1.85 -1.74
C VAL A 61 -7.31 -0.75 -0.70
N ILE A 62 -6.88 -1.12 0.50
CA ILE A 62 -6.63 -0.19 1.60
C ILE A 62 -5.15 -0.25 1.94
N VAL A 63 -4.43 0.85 1.78
CA VAL A 63 -3.06 0.99 2.29
C VAL A 63 -3.16 1.61 3.69
N ALA A 64 -3.09 0.76 4.71
CA ALA A 64 -3.24 1.15 6.10
C ALA A 64 -1.92 1.70 6.65
N GLY A 65 -1.80 3.03 6.67
CA GLY A 65 -0.58 3.76 6.95
C GLY A 65 0.28 4.03 5.70
N SER A 66 1.43 4.67 5.89
CA SER A 66 2.43 4.87 4.83
C SER A 66 3.60 3.87 4.96
N PRO A 67 3.90 3.06 3.92
CA PRO A 67 4.88 1.98 3.97
C PRO A 67 6.33 2.49 3.85
N TYR A 68 6.73 3.38 4.76
CA TYR A 68 8.10 3.86 4.84
C TYR A 68 9.08 2.73 5.16
N LEU A 69 10.30 2.86 4.65
CA LEU A 69 11.40 2.00 5.06
C LEU A 69 11.78 2.29 6.52
N PRO A 70 12.30 1.29 7.26
CA PRO A 70 12.86 1.53 8.58
C PRO A 70 13.93 2.64 8.55
N PRO A 71 14.04 3.48 9.60
CA PRO A 71 14.96 4.63 9.62
C PRO A 71 16.42 4.27 9.35
N GLU A 72 16.87 3.11 9.82
CA GLU A 72 18.22 2.59 9.59
C GLU A 72 18.49 2.27 8.12
N VAL A 73 17.47 1.78 7.41
CA VAL A 73 17.53 1.47 5.98
C VAL A 73 17.50 2.75 5.16
N SER A 74 16.54 3.64 5.44
CA SER A 74 16.41 4.90 4.69
C SER A 74 17.62 5.81 4.90
N SER A 75 18.19 5.86 6.11
CA SER A 75 19.43 6.61 6.40
C SER A 75 20.64 6.04 5.66
N ARG A 76 20.72 4.71 5.51
CA ARG A 76 21.76 4.08 4.69
C ARG A 76 21.59 4.43 3.22
N LEU A 77 20.38 4.33 2.68
CA LEU A 77 20.08 4.68 1.29
C LEU A 77 20.36 6.15 0.98
N ALA A 78 19.97 7.07 1.86
CA ALA A 78 20.23 8.50 1.70
C ALA A 78 21.74 8.80 1.59
N ARG A 79 22.57 8.12 2.41
CA ARG A 79 24.03 8.24 2.30
C ARG A 79 24.57 7.71 0.98
N LEU A 80 24.02 6.61 0.46
CA LEU A 80 24.42 6.05 -0.83
C LEU A 80 24.03 6.97 -1.99
N TYR A 81 22.78 7.47 -2.01
CA TYR A 81 22.34 8.44 -3.02
C TYR A 81 23.16 9.72 -2.98
N LYS A 82 23.53 10.20 -1.79
CA LYS A 82 24.41 11.37 -1.64
C LYS A 82 25.79 11.11 -2.26
N ARG A 83 26.38 9.94 -2.02
CA ARG A 83 27.68 9.55 -2.62
C ARG A 83 27.60 9.39 -4.13
N ALA A 84 26.44 8.97 -4.65
CA ALA A 84 26.18 8.86 -6.08
C ALA A 84 25.86 10.21 -6.75
N GLY A 85 25.86 11.32 -6.02
CA GLY A 85 25.58 12.65 -6.57
C GLY A 85 24.10 12.92 -6.87
N HIS A 86 23.17 12.18 -6.25
CA HIS A 86 21.75 12.41 -6.45
C HIS A 86 21.34 13.81 -5.94
N PRO A 87 20.54 14.59 -6.69
CA PRO A 87 20.19 15.98 -6.33
C PRO A 87 19.35 16.08 -5.05
N ASP A 88 18.51 15.07 -4.78
CA ASP A 88 17.72 14.97 -3.54
C ASP A 88 17.83 13.56 -2.93
N PRO A 89 18.91 13.27 -2.17
CA PRO A 89 19.14 11.94 -1.62
C PRO A 89 18.10 11.49 -0.59
N VAL A 90 17.49 12.44 0.13
CA VAL A 90 16.52 12.15 1.19
C VAL A 90 15.19 11.75 0.58
N LYS A 91 14.69 12.52 -0.39
CA LYS A 91 13.47 12.17 -1.13
C LYS A 91 13.61 10.86 -1.90
N ALA A 92 14.78 10.61 -2.50
CA ALA A 92 15.08 9.35 -3.18
C ALA A 92 15.09 8.14 -2.23
N ALA A 93 15.51 8.32 -0.97
CA ALA A 93 15.63 7.25 0.01
C ALA A 93 14.36 7.01 0.84
N ILE A 94 13.52 8.02 1.03
CA ILE A 94 12.39 7.99 1.96
C ILE A 94 11.07 8.03 1.21
N ASP A 95 10.82 9.11 0.48
CA ASP A 95 9.52 9.38 -0.14
C ASP A 95 9.30 8.47 -1.36
N THR A 96 10.33 8.33 -2.21
CA THR A 96 10.23 7.56 -3.46
C THR A 96 9.93 6.07 -3.21
N PRO A 97 10.63 5.36 -2.31
CA PRO A 97 10.32 3.96 -2.04
C PRO A 97 8.96 3.78 -1.39
N MET A 98 8.51 4.73 -0.55
CA MET A 98 7.19 4.71 0.05
C MET A 98 6.11 4.79 -1.03
N LEU A 99 6.19 5.75 -1.94
CA LEU A 99 5.23 5.94 -3.03
C LEU A 99 5.22 4.75 -4.01
N ILE A 100 6.40 4.25 -4.40
CA ILE A 100 6.50 3.05 -5.24
C ILE A 100 5.77 1.89 -4.59
N SER A 101 5.99 1.64 -3.30
CA SER A 101 5.33 0.53 -2.62
C SER A 101 3.83 0.73 -2.46
N THR A 102 3.36 1.96 -2.26
CA THR A 102 1.92 2.27 -2.29
C THR A 102 1.31 1.93 -3.65
N LEU A 103 1.94 2.36 -4.75
CA LEU A 103 1.46 2.04 -6.11
C LEU A 103 1.50 0.54 -6.39
N GLN A 104 2.55 -0.16 -5.95
CA GLN A 104 2.65 -1.61 -6.09
C GLN A 104 1.57 -2.35 -5.31
N CYS A 105 1.27 -1.90 -4.08
CA CYS A 105 0.17 -2.44 -3.28
C CYS A 105 -1.17 -2.30 -4.03
N ILE A 106 -1.46 -1.12 -4.58
CA ILE A 106 -2.67 -0.89 -5.38
C ILE A 106 -2.68 -1.79 -6.62
N GLY A 107 -1.55 -1.90 -7.31
CA GLY A 107 -1.40 -2.74 -8.49
C GLY A 107 -1.69 -4.23 -8.24
N ARG A 108 -1.51 -4.74 -7.01
CA ARG A 108 -1.85 -6.14 -6.67
C ARG A 108 -3.35 -6.45 -6.72
N ALA A 109 -4.19 -5.42 -6.57
CA ALA A 109 -5.64 -5.57 -6.70
C ALA A 109 -6.12 -5.37 -8.15
N TRP A 110 -5.32 -4.73 -9.01
CA TRP A 110 -5.72 -4.30 -10.35
C TRP A 110 -5.22 -5.27 -11.44
N ARG A 111 -5.97 -6.36 -11.65
CA ARG A 111 -5.63 -7.40 -12.63
C ARG A 111 -6.22 -7.16 -14.03
N THR A 112 -7.41 -6.56 -14.09
CA THR A 112 -8.12 -6.31 -15.35
C THR A 112 -8.25 -4.80 -15.57
N PRO A 113 -7.74 -4.24 -16.69
CA PRO A 113 -7.81 -2.80 -16.98
C PRO A 113 -9.22 -2.22 -16.87
N ASP A 114 -10.24 -3.02 -17.19
CA ASP A 114 -11.63 -2.61 -17.31
C ASP A 114 -12.34 -2.40 -15.95
N LYS A 115 -11.73 -2.86 -14.85
CA LYS A 115 -12.30 -2.77 -13.50
C LYS A 115 -11.22 -2.35 -12.49
N PRO A 116 -10.87 -1.06 -12.44
CA PRO A 116 -9.95 -0.55 -11.43
C PRO A 116 -10.55 -0.73 -10.02
N PRO A 117 -9.76 -1.16 -9.03
CA PRO A 117 -10.21 -1.22 -7.64
C PRO A 117 -10.30 0.18 -7.04
N SER A 118 -11.22 0.37 -6.08
CA SER A 118 -11.24 1.58 -5.24
C SER A 118 -10.03 1.56 -4.30
N ALA A 119 -9.23 2.63 -4.27
CA ALA A 119 -8.04 2.71 -3.42
C ALA A 119 -8.25 3.68 -2.24
N ILE A 120 -8.02 3.20 -1.00
CA ILE A 120 -8.08 4.01 0.22
C ILE A 120 -6.66 4.14 0.78
N LEU A 121 -6.12 5.35 0.74
CA LEU A 121 -4.85 5.72 1.34
C LEU A 121 -5.08 6.20 2.78
N ALA A 122 -5.11 5.27 3.73
CA ALA A 122 -5.51 5.54 5.12
C ALA A 122 -4.34 6.11 5.97
N ASP A 123 -3.77 7.23 5.54
CA ASP A 123 -2.76 8.00 6.28
C ASP A 123 -2.73 9.46 5.82
N TRP A 124 -2.82 10.41 6.75
CA TRP A 124 -2.79 11.85 6.43
C TRP A 124 -1.51 12.27 5.71
N ARG A 125 -0.40 11.53 5.86
CA ARG A 125 0.87 11.86 5.21
C ARG A 125 0.81 11.76 3.68
N TYR A 126 -0.20 11.09 3.11
CA TYR A 126 -0.41 11.06 1.67
C TYR A 126 -0.81 12.42 1.08
N GLU A 127 -1.39 13.33 1.88
CA GLU A 127 -1.76 14.68 1.44
C GLU A 127 -0.57 15.45 0.84
N LYS A 128 0.63 15.26 1.39
CA LYS A 128 1.89 15.85 0.87
C LYS A 128 2.21 15.41 -0.56
N TYR A 129 1.69 14.26 -1.00
CA TYR A 129 2.08 13.60 -2.24
C TYR A 129 0.97 13.55 -3.28
N MET A 130 -0.16 14.23 -3.05
CA MET A 130 -1.33 14.25 -3.96
C MET A 130 -0.91 14.60 -5.39
N ASN A 131 -0.13 15.67 -5.56
CA ASN A 131 0.36 16.15 -6.86
C ASN A 131 1.17 15.08 -7.63
N VAL A 132 1.84 14.16 -6.90
CA VAL A 132 2.60 13.06 -7.50
C VAL A 132 1.67 11.89 -7.82
N LEU A 133 0.80 11.52 -6.88
CA LEU A 133 -0.15 10.42 -7.03
C LEU A 133 -1.21 10.70 -8.10
N GLU A 134 -1.59 11.96 -8.34
CA GLU A 134 -2.58 12.35 -9.36
C GLU A 134 -2.16 11.94 -10.78
N ASN A 135 -0.87 11.70 -11.01
CA ASN A 135 -0.38 11.15 -12.28
C ASN A 135 -0.69 9.66 -12.47
N TYR A 136 -1.11 8.97 -11.40
CA TYR A 136 -1.32 7.53 -11.36
C TYR A 136 -2.72 7.13 -10.87
N LEU A 137 -3.36 7.98 -10.07
CA LEU A 137 -4.64 7.71 -9.41
C LEU A 137 -5.61 8.86 -9.69
N THR A 138 -6.89 8.52 -9.84
CA THR A 138 -7.97 9.52 -9.81
C THR A 138 -8.50 9.61 -8.38
N PHE A 139 -8.54 10.83 -7.85
CA PHE A 139 -9.02 11.08 -6.50
C PHE A 139 -10.48 11.53 -6.53
N GLU A 140 -11.29 10.90 -5.69
CA GLU A 140 -12.65 11.36 -5.41
C GLU A 140 -12.68 11.99 -4.01
N PRO A 141 -13.41 13.09 -3.80
CA PRO A 141 -13.59 13.68 -2.47
C PRO A 141 -14.20 12.64 -1.52
N GLY A 142 -13.56 12.40 -0.37
CA GLY A 142 -14.10 11.51 0.65
C GLY A 142 -15.40 12.07 1.21
N THR A 143 -16.50 11.33 1.06
CA THR A 143 -17.79 11.58 1.73
C THR A 143 -17.73 11.29 3.21
#